data_AF-A0A6J1QQL3-F1
#
_entry.id   AF-A0A6J1QQL3-F1
#
_cell.length_a   1.000
_cell.length_b   1.000
_cell.length_c   1.000
_cell.angle_alpha   90.00
_cell.angle_beta   90.00
_cell.angle_gamma   90.00
#
_symmetry.space_group_name_H-M   'P 1'
#
loop_
_entity.id
_entity.type
_entity.pdbx_description
1 polymer ?
#
loop_
_entity_poly.entity_id
_entity_poly.type
_entity_poly.pdbx_seq_one_letter_code
_entity_poly.pdbx_strand_id
1 'polypeptide(L)'
;MYRLFVTVITVINFASINAELHRNFTDVFGGELILGGIDSSHYEGEFTVDCNEISNLPDINFVIGGKTFRLTGQDYILKLGAELGGNCIPGFQAVTQLDGLDWILGEVFIGRYYTEFDMGNNRVGFALARI
;
A
#
# COMPACT_ATOMS: atom_id res chain seq x y z
N MET A 1 29.35 9.43 -4.00
CA MET A 1 28.89 8.25 -4.75
C MET A 1 28.43 7.20 -3.73
N TYR A 2 27.21 7.35 -3.21
CA TYR A 2 26.56 6.36 -2.35
C TYR A 2 25.31 5.90 -3.11
N ARG A 3 25.51 4.88 -3.94
CA ARG A 3 24.42 4.12 -4.56
C ARG A 3 24.34 2.81 -3.80
N LEU A 4 23.36 2.67 -2.92
CA LEU A 4 22.81 1.39 -2.49
C LEU A 4 21.47 1.68 -1.80
N PHE A 5 20.39 1.28 -2.47
CA PHE A 5 19.04 1.01 -1.97
C PHE A 5 18.65 1.69 -0.65
N VAL A 6 18.08 2.89 -0.73
CA VAL A 6 17.31 3.43 0.39
C VAL A 6 15.89 2.86 0.27
N THR A 7 15.66 1.70 0.87
CA THR A 7 14.35 1.41 1.44
C THR A 7 14.12 2.49 2.51
N VAL A 8 13.21 3.43 2.26
CA VAL A 8 12.89 4.47 3.25
C VAL A 8 12.01 3.84 4.32
N ILE A 9 12.62 3.14 5.28
CA ILE A 9 11.94 2.57 6.45
C ILE A 9 11.66 3.72 7.42
N THR A 10 10.40 4.14 7.54
CA THR A 10 9.98 5.07 8.61
C THR A 10 8.77 4.48 9.32
N VAL A 11 8.92 4.24 10.62
CA VAL A 11 7.83 3.81 11.50
C VAL A 11 7.04 5.04 11.92
N ILE A 12 5.75 5.07 11.60
CA ILE A 12 4.81 6.08 12.07
C ILE A 12 3.99 5.49 13.21
N ASN A 13 4.04 6.15 14.37
CA ASN A 13 3.24 5.80 15.54
C ASN A 13 1.97 6.67 15.56
N PHE A 14 0.82 6.06 15.27
CA PHE A 14 -0.49 6.64 15.55
C PHE A 14 -0.94 6.18 16.93
N ALA A 15 -1.77 6.96 17.62
CA ALA A 15 -2.19 6.76 19.02
C ALA A 15 -2.70 5.35 19.41
N SER A 16 -2.85 4.42 18.46
CA SER A 16 -3.11 3.00 18.72
C SER A 16 -2.54 2.03 17.65
N ILE A 17 -1.72 2.49 16.69
CA ILE A 17 -1.30 1.71 15.51
C ILE A 17 0.14 2.08 15.09
N ASN A 18 1.02 1.09 14.93
CA ASN A 18 2.34 1.28 14.29
C ASN A 18 2.26 0.93 12.79
N ALA A 19 2.64 1.88 11.92
CA ALA A 19 2.66 1.65 10.47
C ALA A 19 4.02 1.97 9.86
N GLU A 20 4.52 1.14 8.94
CA GLU A 20 5.76 1.38 8.19
C GLU A 20 5.46 1.83 6.76
N LEU A 21 6.21 2.80 6.23
CA LEU A 21 6.18 3.08 4.80
C LEU A 21 7.26 2.31 4.06
N HIS A 22 6.87 1.64 2.98
CA HIS A 22 7.78 0.86 2.16
C HIS A 22 7.62 1.17 0.67
N ARG A 23 8.73 1.35 -0.05
CA ARG A 23 8.71 1.50 -1.51
C ARG A 23 9.76 0.60 -2.13
N ASN A 24 9.33 -0.45 -2.80
CA ASN A 24 10.22 -1.37 -3.49
C ASN A 24 10.29 -1.06 -4.98
N PHE A 25 11.36 -0.40 -5.40
CA PHE A 25 11.60 -0.07 -6.82
C PHE A 25 11.87 -1.28 -7.72
N THR A 26 11.99 -2.50 -7.15
CA THR A 26 12.29 -3.73 -7.89
C THR A 26 11.07 -4.62 -8.12
N ASP A 27 9.92 -4.31 -7.51
CA ASP A 27 8.71 -5.08 -7.73
C ASP A 27 8.09 -4.78 -9.09
N VAL A 28 7.82 -5.86 -9.83
CA VAL A 28 7.18 -5.82 -11.16
C VAL A 28 5.68 -5.51 -11.02
N PHE A 29 5.10 -5.92 -9.90
CA PHE A 29 3.73 -5.63 -9.51
C PHE A 29 3.81 -4.59 -8.38
N GLY A 30 3.55 -3.33 -8.70
CA GLY A 30 3.63 -2.29 -7.68
C GLY A 30 2.56 -2.49 -6.62
N GLY A 31 2.92 -2.97 -5.42
CA GLY A 31 1.91 -3.22 -4.41
C GLY A 31 2.51 -3.64 -3.09
N GLU A 32 2.44 -2.76 -2.11
CA GLU A 32 2.50 -3.22 -0.72
C GLU A 32 1.67 -2.30 0.16
N LEU A 33 0.35 -2.42 0.15
CA LEU A 33 -0.45 -1.94 1.28
C LEU A 33 -0.97 -3.16 2.04
N ILE A 34 -0.48 -3.38 3.25
CA ILE A 34 -0.77 -4.60 4.02
C ILE A 34 -2.03 -4.38 4.83
N LEU A 35 -3.12 -5.05 4.48
CA LEU A 35 -4.31 -5.15 5.32
C LEU A 35 -4.25 -6.49 6.05
N GLY A 36 -4.43 -6.48 7.37
CA GLY A 36 -4.48 -7.71 8.15
C GLY A 36 -5.57 -8.68 7.66
N GLY A 37 -5.14 -9.90 7.31
CA GLY A 37 -5.96 -11.11 7.37
C GLY A 37 -6.75 -11.50 6.11
N ILE A 38 -6.09 -12.20 5.18
CA ILE A 38 -6.71 -13.37 4.56
C ILE A 38 -6.01 -14.58 5.16
N ASP A 39 -6.77 -15.47 5.79
CA ASP A 39 -6.24 -16.72 6.31
C ASP A 39 -5.99 -17.69 5.15
N SER A 40 -4.71 -18.00 4.88
CA SER A 40 -4.31 -18.95 3.83
C SER A 40 -4.76 -20.39 4.12
N SER A 41 -5.19 -20.70 5.35
CA SER A 41 -5.85 -21.97 5.66
C SER A 41 -7.31 -22.02 5.20
N HIS A 42 -7.89 -20.85 4.86
CA HIS A 42 -9.28 -20.71 4.42
C HIS A 42 -9.43 -20.19 2.99
N TYR A 43 -8.32 -19.92 2.30
CA TYR A 43 -8.32 -19.50 0.90
C TYR A 43 -7.08 -20.03 0.16
N GLU A 44 -7.31 -20.67 -0.99
CA GLU A 44 -6.26 -21.06 -1.94
C GLU A 44 -6.54 -20.37 -3.29
N GLY A 45 -5.51 -19.76 -3.88
CA GLY A 45 -5.58 -19.12 -5.19
C GLY A 45 -5.02 -17.69 -5.20
N GLU A 46 -5.07 -17.06 -6.37
CA GLU A 46 -4.73 -15.64 -6.54
C GLU A 46 -5.99 -14.80 -6.33
N PHE A 47 -5.92 -13.72 -5.54
CA PHE A 47 -7.05 -12.78 -5.44
C PHE A 47 -7.17 -12.03 -6.76
N THR A 48 -8.16 -12.40 -7.56
CA THR A 48 -8.49 -11.72 -8.80
C THR A 48 -9.83 -11.00 -8.66
N VAL A 49 -9.92 -9.86 -9.34
CA VAL A 49 -11.11 -9.02 -9.40
C VAL A 49 -11.51 -8.90 -10.87
N ASP A 50 -12.81 -8.87 -11.15
CA ASP A 50 -13.27 -8.50 -12.49
C ASP A 50 -12.88 -7.04 -12.78
N CYS A 51 -12.05 -6.84 -13.81
CA CYS A 51 -11.57 -5.52 -14.22
C CYS A 51 -12.70 -4.52 -14.54
N ASN A 52 -13.90 -5.01 -14.88
CA ASN A 52 -15.08 -4.18 -15.15
C ASN A 52 -15.78 -3.70 -13.87
N GLU A 53 -15.57 -4.39 -12.75
CA GLU A 53 -16.22 -4.10 -11.47
C GLU A 53 -15.39 -3.15 -10.58
N ILE A 54 -14.21 -2.70 -11.04
CA ILE A 54 -13.32 -1.82 -10.26
C ILE A 54 -14.03 -0.56 -9.75
N SER A 55 -14.92 0.03 -10.54
CA SER A 55 -15.68 1.22 -10.14
C SER A 55 -16.72 0.97 -9.06
N ASN A 56 -17.10 -0.29 -8.84
CA ASN A 56 -18.11 -0.70 -7.87
C ASN A 56 -17.48 -1.17 -6.55
N LEU A 57 -16.15 -1.26 -6.50
CA LEU A 57 -15.43 -1.64 -5.30
C LEU A 57 -15.51 -0.55 -4.22
N PRO A 58 -15.50 -0.93 -2.93
CA PRO A 58 -15.61 0.03 -1.83
C PRO A 58 -14.36 0.91 -1.71
N ASP A 59 -14.56 2.13 -1.22
CA ASP A 59 -13.45 2.97 -0.82
C ASP A 59 -12.80 2.45 0.47
N ILE A 60 -11.46 2.48 0.51
CA ILE A 60 -10.68 2.20 1.72
C ILE A 60 -10.22 3.53 2.30
N ASN A 61 -10.54 3.78 3.57
CA ASN A 61 -10.25 5.04 4.24
C ASN A 61 -9.21 4.85 5.35
N PHE A 62 -8.04 5.44 5.20
CA PHE A 62 -7.02 5.54 6.24
C PHE A 62 -7.21 6.83 7.04
N VAL A 63 -7.26 6.73 8.37
CA VAL A 63 -7.33 7.91 9.24
C VAL A 63 -5.96 8.11 9.91
N ILE A 64 -5.24 9.12 9.44
CA ILE A 64 -3.85 9.41 9.84
C ILE A 64 -3.80 10.84 10.37
N GLY A 65 -3.42 11.00 11.64
CA GLY A 65 -3.34 12.32 12.29
C GLY A 65 -4.67 13.10 12.26
N GLY A 66 -5.80 12.40 12.34
CA GLY A 66 -7.14 13.00 12.27
C GLY A 66 -7.60 13.42 10.87
N LYS A 67 -6.82 13.12 9.81
CA LYS A 67 -7.20 13.34 8.41
C LYS A 67 -7.51 12.01 7.73
N THR A 68 -8.51 12.03 6.85
CA THR A 68 -8.90 10.86 6.05
C THR A 68 -8.20 10.86 4.70
N PHE A 69 -7.55 9.74 4.40
CA PHE A 69 -6.87 9.44 3.14
C PHE A 69 -7.64 8.29 2.46
N ARG A 70 -8.42 8.63 1.44
CA ARG A 70 -9.29 7.71 0.70
C ARG A 70 -8.53 7.06 -0.46
N LEU A 71 -8.67 5.75 -0.62
CA LEU A 71 -8.32 5.01 -1.81
C LEU A 71 -9.58 4.46 -2.46
N THR A 72 -9.75 4.72 -3.74
CA THR A 72 -10.80 4.13 -4.59
C THR A 72 -10.34 2.80 -5.17
N GLY A 73 -11.26 1.99 -5.72
CA GLY A 73 -10.90 0.76 -6.44
C GLY A 73 -9.82 0.98 -7.51
N GLN A 74 -9.81 2.13 -8.18
CA GLN A 74 -8.80 2.48 -9.17
C GLN A 74 -7.42 2.75 -8.57
N ASP A 75 -7.35 3.13 -7.30
CA ASP A 75 -6.08 3.41 -6.62
C ASP A 75 -5.42 2.13 -6.11
N TYR A 76 -6.18 1.09 -5.76
CA TYR A 76 -5.65 -0.12 -5.14
C TYR A 76 -5.76 -1.41 -5.96
N ILE A 77 -6.45 -1.41 -7.10
CA ILE A 77 -6.45 -2.54 -8.03
C ILE A 77 -5.38 -2.34 -9.10
N LEU A 78 -4.49 -3.31 -9.22
CA LEU A 78 -3.46 -3.37 -10.24
C LEU A 78 -3.99 -4.07 -11.48
N LYS A 79 -3.91 -3.41 -12.63
CA LYS A 79 -4.24 -3.98 -13.93
C LYS A 79 -2.99 -4.59 -14.53
N LEU A 80 -2.96 -5.92 -14.63
CA LEU A 80 -1.85 -6.61 -15.26
C LEU A 80 -1.91 -6.41 -16.78
N GLY A 81 -0.75 -6.20 -17.40
CA GLY A 81 -0.66 -6.10 -18.86
C GLY A 81 -1.14 -7.39 -19.53
N ALA A 82 -1.51 -7.30 -20.81
CA ALA A 82 -1.97 -8.47 -21.58
C ALA A 82 -0.95 -9.62 -21.59
N GLU A 83 0.35 -9.31 -21.52
CA GLU A 83 1.44 -10.29 -21.44
C GLU A 83 1.50 -11.04 -20.10
N LEU A 84 0.84 -10.51 -19.07
CA LEU A 84 0.78 -11.05 -17.70
C LEU A 84 -0.62 -11.59 -17.36
N GLY A 85 -1.42 -11.94 -18.37
CA GLY A 85 -2.74 -12.55 -18.20
C GLY A 85 -3.91 -11.57 -18.21
N GLY A 86 -3.68 -10.26 -18.27
CA GLY A 86 -4.75 -9.25 -18.37
C GLY A 86 -5.68 -9.18 -17.16
N ASN A 87 -5.30 -9.81 -16.05
CA ASN A 87 -6.10 -9.88 -14.82
C ASN A 87 -6.01 -8.59 -14.02
N CYS A 88 -7.00 -8.37 -13.16
CA CYS A 88 -6.97 -7.33 -12.15
C CYS A 88 -6.79 -7.96 -10.78
N ILE A 89 -5.79 -7.51 -10.04
CA ILE A 89 -5.46 -8.04 -8.72
C ILE A 89 -5.44 -6.90 -7.68
N PRO A 90 -5.81 -7.15 -6.42
CA PRO A 90 -5.57 -6.18 -5.36
C PRO A 90 -4.07 -5.94 -5.16
N GLY A 91 -3.66 -4.68 -5.00
CA GLY A 91 -2.31 -4.29 -4.59
C GLY A 91 -2.06 -4.46 -3.08
N PHE A 92 -2.73 -5.44 -2.47
CA PHE A 92 -2.68 -5.74 -1.06
C PHE A 92 -2.19 -7.16 -0.85
N GLN A 93 -1.38 -7.36 0.18
CA GLN A 93 -0.91 -8.68 0.57
C GLN A 93 -1.11 -8.87 2.07
N ALA A 94 -1.52 -10.08 2.46
CA ALA A 94 -1.57 -10.48 3.86
C ALA A 94 -0.17 -10.90 4.33
N VAL A 95 0.25 -10.40 5.50
CA VAL A 95 1.48 -10.82 6.16
C VAL A 95 1.13 -11.37 7.54
N THR A 96 1.70 -12.52 7.88
CA THR A 96 1.36 -13.28 9.09
C THR A 96 2.19 -12.88 10.32
N GLN A 97 3.28 -12.14 10.13
CA GLN A 97 4.16 -11.70 11.21
C GLN A 97 4.84 -10.38 10.85
N LEU A 98 4.60 -9.35 11.66
CA LEU A 98 5.07 -7.98 11.42
C LEU A 98 5.87 -7.41 12.60
N ASP A 99 6.51 -8.24 13.44
CA ASP A 99 7.40 -7.82 14.53
C ASP A 99 6.92 -6.63 15.40
N GLY A 100 5.60 -6.53 15.63
CA GLY A 100 4.97 -5.46 16.42
C GLY A 100 4.50 -4.23 15.61
N LEU A 101 4.62 -4.27 14.29
CA LEU A 101 3.95 -3.39 13.35
C LEU A 101 2.56 -3.93 13.01
N ASP A 102 1.62 -3.02 12.82
CA ASP A 102 0.23 -3.36 12.51
C ASP A 102 -0.06 -3.22 11.00
N TRP A 103 0.62 -2.29 10.31
CA TRP A 103 0.39 -1.99 8.88
C TRP A 103 1.69 -1.64 8.15
N ILE A 104 1.74 -1.92 6.85
CA ILE A 104 2.72 -1.32 5.94
C ILE A 104 1.96 -0.54 4.86
N LEU A 105 2.23 0.76 4.77
CA LEU A 105 1.68 1.68 3.77
C LEU A 105 2.70 1.88 2.63
N GLY A 106 2.64 1.03 1.63
CA GLY A 106 3.57 1.06 0.49
C GLY A 106 2.93 1.50 -0.80
N GLU A 107 3.30 0.85 -1.91
CA GLU A 107 3.18 1.42 -3.27
C GLU A 107 1.79 1.95 -3.64
N VAL A 108 0.72 1.26 -3.24
CA VAL A 108 -0.66 1.70 -3.45
C VAL A 108 -0.95 3.04 -2.75
N PHE A 109 -0.54 3.17 -1.48
CA PHE A 109 -0.79 4.38 -0.71
C PHE A 109 0.11 5.53 -1.17
N ILE A 110 1.41 5.29 -1.33
CA ILE A 110 2.40 6.30 -1.74
C ILE A 110 2.28 6.68 -3.22
N GLY A 111 1.67 5.83 -4.05
CA GLY A 111 1.35 6.14 -5.44
C GLY A 111 0.23 7.16 -5.54
N ARG A 112 -0.75 7.09 -4.62
CA ARG A 112 -1.85 8.05 -4.53
C ARG A 112 -1.47 9.32 -3.77
N TYR A 113 -0.66 9.19 -2.73
CA TYR A 113 -0.29 10.28 -1.85
C TYR A 113 1.22 10.53 -1.89
N TYR A 114 1.59 11.72 -2.35
CA TYR A 114 2.95 12.22 -2.17
C TYR A 114 3.31 12.18 -0.69
N THR A 115 4.44 11.55 -0.39
CA THR A 115 4.94 11.39 0.97
C THR A 115 6.23 12.16 1.15
N GLU A 116 6.27 13.04 2.15
CA GLU A 116 7.46 13.77 2.57
C GLU A 116 8.00 13.19 3.88
N PHE A 117 9.28 12.86 3.91
CA PHE A 117 9.99 12.39 5.11
C PHE A 117 10.85 13.53 5.66
N ASP A 118 10.35 14.21 6.69
CA ASP A 118 11.07 15.29 7.36
C ASP A 118 11.85 14.73 8.55
N MET A 119 13.04 14.24 8.26
CA MET A 119 13.96 13.65 9.25
C MET A 119 14.49 14.69 10.25
N GLY A 120 14.50 15.97 9.90
CA GLY A 120 14.93 17.05 10.81
C GLY A 120 13.93 17.29 11.94
N ASN A 121 12.64 17.05 11.67
CA ASN A 121 11.57 17.20 12.64
C ASN A 121 10.91 15.87 13.05
N ASN A 122 11.49 14.73 12.67
CA ASN A 122 10.96 13.38 12.94
C ASN A 122 9.47 13.24 12.60
N ARG A 123 9.05 13.68 11.41
CA ARG A 123 7.65 13.61 10.97
C ARG A 123 7.52 13.20 9.51
N VAL A 124 6.34 12.69 9.18
CA VAL A 124 5.95 12.35 7.81
C VAL A 124 4.73 13.17 7.41
N GLY A 125 4.75 13.70 6.19
CA GLY A 125 3.66 14.48 5.60
C GLY A 125 3.08 13.80 4.37
N PHE A 126 1.77 13.96 4.15
CA PHE A 126 1.07 13.39 3.00
C PHE A 126 0.29 14.47 2.25
N ALA A 127 0.35 14.44 0.93
CA ALA A 127 -0.45 15.29 0.04
C ALA A 127 -0.96 14.49 -1.16
N LEU A 128 -2.02 14.94 -1.82
CA LEU A 128 -2.49 14.28 -3.04
C LEU A 128 -1.41 14.39 -4.13
N ALA A 129 -0.99 13.25 -4.69
CA ALA A 129 -0.06 13.24 -5.81
C ALA A 129 -0.71 13.86 -7.05
N ARG A 130 0.06 14.65 -7.81
CA ARG A 130 -0.32 15.06 -9.17
C ARG A 130 0.44 14.17 -10.14
N ILE A 131 -0.31 13.44 -10.95
CA ILE A 131 0.21 12.59 -12.04
C ILE A 131 0.16 13.39 -13.33
#